data_AF-Q496Y9-F1
#
_entry.id   AF-Q496Y9-F1
#
_cell.length_a   1.000
_cell.length_b   1.000
_cell.length_c   1.000
_cell.angle_alpha   90.00
_cell.angle_beta   90.00
_cell.angle_gamma   90.00
#
_symmetry.space_group_name_H-M   'P 1'
#
loop_
_entity.id
_entity.type
_entity.pdbx_description
1 polymer ?
#
loop_
_entity_poly.entity_id
_entity_poly.type
_entity_poly.pdbx_seq_one_letter_code
_entity_poly.pdbx_strand_id
1 'polypeptide(L)'
;MSSATIVHDPSEAVPLCPALGLYLKPIARVTISVSLPPPPPAPPPSPSSTSPPPRAPSRAVSNWEVMEGLRAMAQGARAPLSSLRLARGGPEVVRFEGEVENRALVRPALAGLDGKTMMLSGLPHGLRVSAAEATPPPTDDPAHPHDTIHLQGLPCRWFAPRGGSGGDEAGGISSPGGIASAERPSEALLRQAFGAFGEIRHVDIPMLDPYLGEDGSHGGGGGGRLRFEAYVQYRERDAYARAMAALRGAKLMFRGTDGKAVACGIKVTSDATQHLSEASIRRRQLERQKLQELEQRREEQKRKEREDEARRRAGQRKQREAEQQQRARRREEKLRRREARQRARKRRGRRREEEEEEEEAEPQPVLGREEEEGAEPRRLLLAQRNLQSVRLIAALLARAEAARRRQREQSEERRRHAKEAELRRQQEAELRRQREAELRRVEEEKRRALGLQRRERELRHRLLALLLARGPGLGRLVGGAGTGSDVLGAGNSKMAVGSGHGEAGQSQTMTGSEIRGDGRENMKTGSDVATSGNGHIDREKKKK
;
A
#
# COMPACT_ATOMS: atom_id res chain seq x y z
N MET A 1 -10.42 -18.58 11.32
CA MET A 1 -11.86 -18.58 10.99
C MET A 1 -12.19 -19.84 10.19
N SER A 2 -13.25 -20.55 10.56
CA SER A 2 -13.64 -21.85 9.98
C SER A 2 -14.00 -21.75 8.49
N SER A 3 -13.69 -22.79 7.73
CA SER A 3 -14.18 -23.03 6.36
C SER A 3 -15.69 -23.31 6.39
N ALA A 4 -16.33 -23.27 5.21
CA ALA A 4 -17.72 -23.71 5.09
C ALA A 4 -17.80 -25.22 5.38
N THR A 5 -18.76 -25.62 6.22
CA THR A 5 -19.03 -27.00 6.62
C THR A 5 -20.36 -27.45 6.04
N ILE A 6 -20.45 -28.71 5.61
CA ILE A 6 -21.71 -29.30 5.17
C ILE A 6 -22.68 -29.31 6.36
N VAL A 7 -23.94 -28.96 6.11
CA VAL A 7 -25.03 -29.02 7.09
C VAL A 7 -25.84 -30.28 6.79
N HIS A 8 -25.99 -31.16 7.78
CA HIS A 8 -26.76 -32.39 7.62
C HIS A 8 -28.23 -32.15 7.94
N ASP A 9 -28.51 -31.33 8.95
CA ASP A 9 -29.86 -30.90 9.30
C ASP A 9 -30.06 -29.37 9.18
N PRO A 10 -30.73 -28.89 8.12
CA PRO A 10 -31.03 -27.47 7.95
C PRO A 10 -32.35 -27.03 8.60
N SER A 11 -33.04 -27.87 9.38
CA SER A 11 -34.41 -27.60 9.87
C SER A 11 -34.56 -26.35 10.73
N GLU A 12 -33.54 -26.00 11.53
CA GLU A 12 -33.55 -24.80 12.39
C GLU A 12 -33.11 -23.51 11.66
N ALA A 13 -32.82 -23.58 10.36
CA ALA A 13 -32.31 -22.42 9.62
C ALA A 13 -33.41 -21.39 9.34
N VAL A 14 -33.12 -20.13 9.66
CA VAL A 14 -34.02 -18.98 9.46
C VAL A 14 -33.68 -18.30 8.12
N PRO A 15 -34.65 -17.96 7.27
CA PRO A 15 -34.37 -17.27 6.01
C PRO A 15 -33.76 -15.89 6.24
N LEU A 16 -32.62 -15.62 5.60
CA LEU A 16 -32.01 -14.29 5.54
C LEU A 16 -32.35 -13.62 4.20
N CYS A 17 -32.01 -14.31 3.12
CA CYS A 17 -32.33 -13.87 1.76
C CYS A 17 -32.51 -15.10 0.87
N PRO A 18 -33.73 -15.67 0.82
CA PRO A 18 -34.02 -16.87 0.03
C PRO A 18 -33.70 -16.72 -1.46
N ALA A 19 -33.88 -15.51 -2.02
CA ALA A 19 -33.54 -15.20 -3.41
C ALA A 19 -32.06 -15.43 -3.73
N LEU A 20 -31.17 -15.30 -2.74
CA LEU A 20 -29.74 -15.57 -2.85
C LEU A 20 -29.35 -16.94 -2.28
N GLY A 21 -30.33 -17.75 -1.85
CA GLY A 21 -30.09 -19.02 -1.15
C GLY A 21 -29.45 -18.85 0.23
N LEU A 22 -29.57 -17.67 0.86
CA LEU A 22 -28.93 -17.35 2.13
C LEU A 22 -29.89 -17.50 3.33
N TYR A 23 -29.38 -18.16 4.36
CA TYR A 23 -30.09 -18.48 5.59
C TYR A 23 -29.15 -18.29 6.79
N LEU A 24 -29.71 -18.22 7.99
CA LEU A 24 -28.98 -18.19 9.24
C LEU A 24 -29.27 -19.47 10.01
N LYS A 25 -28.24 -20.27 10.27
CA LYS A 25 -28.34 -21.43 11.15
C LYS A 25 -27.91 -21.02 12.56
N PRO A 26 -28.81 -21.05 13.57
CA PRO A 26 -28.45 -20.74 14.94
C PRO A 26 -27.28 -21.60 15.43
N ILE A 27 -26.39 -20.99 16.20
CA ILE A 27 -25.25 -21.65 16.82
C ILE A 27 -25.66 -22.07 18.22
N ALA A 28 -25.78 -23.37 18.44
CA ALA A 28 -26.04 -23.94 19.75
C ALA A 28 -24.71 -24.32 20.42
N ARG A 29 -24.33 -23.61 21.48
CA ARG A 29 -23.06 -23.78 22.19
C ARG A 29 -23.26 -24.26 23.62
N VAL A 30 -22.35 -25.11 24.07
CA VAL A 30 -22.25 -25.63 25.44
C VAL A 30 -20.85 -25.32 25.95
N THR A 31 -20.77 -24.71 27.13
CA THR A 31 -19.50 -24.53 27.85
C THR A 31 -19.27 -25.74 28.72
N ILE A 32 -18.12 -26.41 28.55
CA ILE A 32 -17.76 -27.62 29.27
C ILE A 32 -16.53 -27.33 30.13
N SER A 33 -16.63 -27.51 31.44
CA SER A 33 -15.53 -27.36 32.39
C SER A 33 -15.13 -28.74 32.90
N VAL A 34 -13.84 -29.05 32.84
CA VAL A 34 -13.27 -30.31 33.34
C VAL A 34 -12.35 -30.00 34.50
N SER A 35 -12.68 -30.51 35.68
CA SER A 35 -11.86 -30.39 36.88
C SER A 35 -10.71 -31.41 36.83
N LEU A 36 -9.48 -30.91 36.91
CA LEU A 36 -8.28 -31.71 36.99
C LEU A 36 -7.98 -32.06 38.46
N PRO A 37 -7.42 -33.25 38.73
CA PRO A 37 -7.01 -33.62 40.08
C PRO A 37 -5.94 -32.64 40.59
N PRO A 38 -6.01 -32.20 41.86
CA PRO A 38 -4.99 -31.34 42.44
C PRO A 38 -3.64 -32.06 42.44
N PRO A 39 -2.52 -31.32 42.29
CA PRO A 39 -1.20 -31.92 42.41
C PRO A 39 -1.07 -32.61 43.78
N PRO A 40 -0.40 -33.77 43.86
CA PRO A 40 -0.24 -34.47 45.14
C PRO A 40 0.44 -33.53 46.14
N PRO A 41 -0.01 -33.54 47.42
CA PRO A 41 0.57 -32.70 48.45
C PRO A 41 2.08 -32.98 48.55
N ALA A 42 2.87 -31.92 48.75
CA ALA A 42 4.29 -32.08 48.98
C ALA A 42 4.49 -32.98 50.22
N PRO A 43 5.37 -33.99 50.15
CA PRO A 43 5.64 -34.82 51.31
C PRO A 43 6.16 -33.94 52.46
N PRO A 44 5.82 -34.26 53.72
CA PRO A 44 6.32 -33.51 54.88
C PRO A 44 7.85 -33.53 54.87
N PRO A 45 8.52 -32.44 55.29
CA PRO A 45 9.98 -32.43 55.36
C PRO A 45 10.45 -33.46 56.39
N SER A 46 11.08 -34.55 55.92
CA SER A 46 11.70 -35.55 56.78
C SER A 46 13.03 -35.01 57.33
N PRO A 47 13.30 -35.07 58.64
CA PRO A 47 14.53 -34.53 59.25
C PRO A 47 15.80 -35.35 58.98
N SER A 48 15.79 -36.37 58.12
CA SER A 48 16.93 -37.30 57.94
C SER A 48 17.22 -37.72 56.49
N SER A 49 16.80 -36.97 55.47
CA SER A 49 17.13 -37.26 54.07
C SER A 49 17.52 -36.01 53.29
N THR A 50 18.77 -35.95 52.82
CA THR A 50 19.30 -34.91 51.90
C THR A 50 18.83 -35.10 50.45
N SER A 51 17.91 -36.05 50.20
CA SER A 51 17.37 -36.33 48.87
C SER A 51 15.85 -36.12 48.88
N PRO A 52 15.27 -35.30 47.97
CA PRO A 52 13.82 -35.21 47.84
C PRO A 52 13.28 -36.58 47.39
N PRO A 53 12.19 -37.09 48.00
CA PRO A 53 11.56 -38.32 47.52
C PRO A 53 11.12 -38.13 46.07
N PRO A 54 11.24 -39.14 45.20
CA PRO A 54 10.78 -39.04 43.83
C PRO A 54 9.28 -38.75 43.83
N ARG A 55 8.88 -37.57 43.35
CA ARG A 55 7.47 -37.27 43.08
C ARG A 55 6.98 -38.36 42.13
N ALA A 56 5.97 -39.13 42.55
CA ALA A 56 5.28 -40.02 41.63
C ALA A 56 4.86 -39.18 40.41
N PRO A 57 5.24 -39.54 39.17
CA PRO A 57 4.91 -38.75 38.01
C PRO A 57 3.39 -38.79 37.83
N SER A 58 2.70 -37.76 38.32
CA SER A 58 1.30 -37.56 37.97
C SER A 58 1.26 -37.33 36.47
N ARG A 59 0.78 -38.34 35.73
CA ARG A 59 0.68 -38.28 34.28
C ARG A 59 -0.06 -37.00 33.89
N ALA A 60 0.58 -36.17 33.08
CA ALA A 60 -0.03 -34.96 32.56
C ALA A 60 -1.21 -35.35 31.66
N VAL A 61 -2.39 -34.78 31.94
CA VAL A 61 -3.58 -34.99 31.12
C VAL A 61 -3.46 -34.17 29.84
N SER A 62 -3.54 -34.82 28.69
CA SER A 62 -3.51 -34.09 27.41
C SER A 62 -4.87 -33.49 27.09
N ASN A 63 -4.88 -32.27 26.56
CA ASN A 63 -6.12 -31.62 26.11
C ASN A 63 -6.87 -32.46 25.06
N TRP A 64 -6.13 -33.18 24.22
CA TRP A 64 -6.71 -34.03 23.18
C TRP A 64 -7.47 -35.23 23.76
N GLU A 65 -6.90 -35.93 24.76
CA GLU A 65 -7.58 -37.03 25.45
C GLU A 65 -8.87 -36.57 26.13
N VAL A 66 -8.83 -35.39 26.75
CA VAL A 66 -10.01 -34.78 27.35
C VAL A 66 -11.05 -34.47 26.27
N MET A 67 -10.63 -33.93 25.12
CA MET A 67 -11.55 -33.65 24.00
C MET A 67 -12.19 -34.91 23.42
N GLU A 68 -11.43 -36.00 23.26
CA GLU A 68 -11.96 -37.29 22.78
C GLU A 68 -12.92 -37.92 23.77
N GLY A 69 -12.58 -37.93 25.07
CA GLY A 69 -13.50 -38.43 26.09
C GLY A 69 -14.79 -37.62 26.16
N LEU A 70 -14.72 -36.29 26.05
CA LEU A 70 -15.90 -35.43 25.96
C LEU A 70 -16.74 -35.71 24.71
N ARG A 71 -16.10 -35.96 23.55
CA ARG A 71 -16.80 -36.37 22.32
C ARG A 71 -17.50 -37.72 22.50
N ALA A 72 -16.84 -38.71 23.09
CA ALA A 72 -17.41 -40.02 23.35
C ALA A 72 -18.63 -39.95 24.30
N MET A 73 -18.53 -39.15 25.37
CA MET A 73 -19.65 -38.92 26.29
C MET A 73 -20.85 -38.26 25.61
N ALA A 74 -20.60 -37.23 24.81
CA ALA A 74 -21.64 -36.52 24.08
C ALA A 74 -22.30 -37.42 23.01
N GLN A 75 -21.51 -38.26 22.34
CA GLN A 75 -22.00 -39.24 21.37
C GLN A 75 -22.85 -40.35 22.03
N GLY A 76 -22.44 -40.84 23.20
CA GLY A 76 -23.24 -41.78 24.00
C GLY A 76 -24.58 -41.21 24.46
N ALA A 77 -24.65 -39.89 24.65
CA ALA A 77 -25.89 -39.17 24.95
C ALA A 77 -26.72 -38.81 23.70
N ARG A 78 -26.37 -39.34 22.52
CA ARG A 78 -27.00 -39.03 21.22
C ARG A 78 -26.95 -37.55 20.85
N ALA A 79 -25.94 -36.84 21.34
CA ALA A 79 -25.73 -35.41 21.12
C ALA A 79 -24.29 -35.15 20.65
N PRO A 80 -23.89 -35.63 19.46
CA PRO A 80 -22.52 -35.46 18.99
C PRO A 80 -22.18 -33.97 18.85
N LEU A 81 -20.98 -33.60 19.31
CA LEU A 81 -20.46 -32.24 19.19
C LEU A 81 -19.93 -32.02 17.77
N SER A 82 -20.52 -31.09 17.02
CA SER A 82 -20.07 -30.69 15.69
C SER A 82 -18.73 -29.96 15.72
N SER A 83 -18.44 -29.24 16.82
CA SER A 83 -17.12 -28.65 17.07
C SER A 83 -16.83 -28.73 18.57
N LEU A 84 -15.56 -28.94 18.93
CA LEU A 84 -15.09 -28.85 20.30
C LEU A 84 -13.75 -28.14 20.29
N ARG A 85 -13.61 -27.07 21.08
CA ARG A 85 -12.39 -26.25 21.12
C ARG A 85 -12.03 -25.93 22.56
N LEU A 86 -10.73 -25.81 22.81
CA LEU A 86 -10.24 -25.32 24.09
C LEU A 86 -10.51 -23.81 24.20
N ALA A 87 -11.30 -23.40 25.18
CA ALA A 87 -11.62 -22.00 25.44
C ALA A 87 -10.60 -21.37 26.41
N ARG A 88 -10.28 -22.07 27.50
CA ARG A 88 -9.30 -21.62 28.51
C ARG A 88 -8.65 -22.80 29.20
N GLY A 89 -7.32 -22.86 29.19
CA GLY A 89 -6.55 -23.79 30.02
C GLY A 89 -6.29 -23.22 31.41
N GLY A 90 -6.37 -24.06 32.43
CA GLY A 90 -6.03 -23.74 33.82
C GLY A 90 -5.49 -24.97 34.54
N PRO A 91 -4.74 -24.79 35.64
CA PRO A 91 -4.11 -25.91 36.37
C PRO A 91 -5.13 -26.80 37.07
N GLU A 92 -6.26 -26.25 37.50
CA GLU A 92 -7.32 -26.98 38.22
C GLU A 92 -8.57 -27.23 37.37
N VAL A 93 -8.83 -26.36 36.39
CA VAL A 93 -10.01 -26.46 35.52
C VAL A 93 -9.64 -26.08 34.10
N VAL A 94 -10.01 -26.96 33.17
CA VAL A 94 -9.90 -26.73 31.73
C VAL A 94 -11.29 -26.48 31.16
N ARG A 95 -11.47 -25.37 30.45
CA ARG A 95 -12.75 -25.00 29.82
C ARG A 95 -12.70 -25.21 28.33
N PHE A 96 -13.71 -25.89 27.82
CA PHE A 96 -13.95 -26.14 26.41
C PHE A 96 -15.27 -25.50 25.96
N GLU A 97 -15.33 -25.18 24.69
CA GLU A 97 -16.53 -24.72 24.00
C GLU A 97 -16.92 -25.79 22.98
N GLY A 98 -18.06 -26.44 23.24
CA GLY A 98 -18.68 -27.40 22.35
C GLY A 98 -19.80 -26.73 21.54
N GLU A 99 -19.87 -27.05 20.25
CA GLU A 99 -20.98 -26.68 19.39
C GLU A 99 -21.77 -27.94 19.01
N VAL A 100 -23.09 -27.90 19.13
CA VAL A 100 -24.00 -28.96 18.67
C VAL A 100 -24.74 -28.50 17.42
N GLU A 101 -25.14 -29.44 16.56
CA GLU A 101 -25.73 -29.10 15.26
C GLU A 101 -27.08 -28.38 15.38
N ASN A 102 -27.86 -28.71 16.40
CA ASN A 102 -29.21 -28.20 16.63
C ASN A 102 -29.41 -27.82 18.10
N ARG A 103 -30.26 -26.81 18.36
CA ARG A 103 -30.60 -26.38 19.72
C ARG A 103 -31.31 -27.48 20.51
N ALA A 104 -32.08 -28.34 19.84
CA ALA A 104 -32.71 -29.51 20.47
C ALA A 104 -31.69 -30.47 21.12
N LEU A 105 -30.45 -30.53 20.61
CA LEU A 105 -29.38 -31.40 21.12
C LEU A 105 -28.66 -30.81 22.34
N VAL A 106 -28.88 -29.54 22.69
CA VAL A 106 -28.25 -28.89 23.86
C VAL A 106 -28.65 -29.60 25.15
N ARG A 107 -29.95 -29.83 25.36
CA ARG A 107 -30.43 -30.50 26.59
C ARG A 107 -29.89 -31.94 26.73
N PRO A 108 -29.96 -32.79 25.68
CA PRO A 108 -29.29 -34.09 25.68
C PRO A 108 -27.77 -34.01 25.92
N ALA A 109 -27.07 -33.04 25.33
CA ALA A 109 -25.64 -32.84 25.57
C ALA A 109 -25.34 -32.48 27.03
N LEU A 110 -26.13 -31.57 27.63
CA LEU A 110 -26.00 -31.19 29.04
C LEU A 110 -26.28 -32.39 29.96
N ALA A 111 -27.37 -33.11 29.75
CA ALA A 111 -27.65 -34.36 30.50
C ALA A 111 -26.59 -35.44 30.24
N GLY A 112 -25.91 -35.37 29.10
CA GLY A 112 -24.81 -36.21 28.67
C GLY A 112 -23.49 -35.94 29.39
N LEU A 113 -23.26 -34.70 29.82
CA LEU A 113 -21.93 -34.21 30.22
C LEU A 113 -21.92 -33.63 31.65
N ASP A 114 -22.95 -32.90 32.05
CA ASP A 114 -22.98 -32.19 33.33
C ASP A 114 -23.08 -33.16 34.52
N GLY A 115 -22.29 -32.90 35.55
CA GLY A 115 -22.22 -33.73 36.77
C GLY A 115 -21.58 -35.10 36.58
N LYS A 116 -21.16 -35.48 35.38
CA LYS A 116 -20.59 -36.80 35.09
C LYS A 116 -19.08 -36.85 35.29
N THR A 117 -18.58 -38.07 35.45
CA THR A 117 -17.16 -38.34 35.62
C THR A 117 -16.62 -39.07 34.39
N MET A 118 -15.51 -38.58 33.85
CA MET A 118 -14.83 -39.16 32.70
C MET A 118 -13.57 -39.88 33.15
N MET A 119 -13.45 -41.17 32.81
CA MET A 119 -12.24 -41.95 33.06
C MET A 119 -11.32 -41.85 31.84
N LEU A 120 -10.12 -41.33 32.02
CA LEU A 120 -9.08 -41.40 31.01
C LEU A 120 -8.14 -42.56 31.34
N SER A 121 -7.64 -43.25 30.31
CA SER A 121 -6.69 -44.34 30.48
C SER A 121 -5.46 -43.86 31.25
N GLY A 122 -5.05 -44.61 32.28
CA GLY A 122 -3.87 -44.28 33.09
C GLY A 122 -4.04 -43.15 34.11
N LEU A 123 -5.27 -42.68 34.39
CA LEU A 123 -5.58 -41.85 35.56
C LEU A 123 -6.27 -42.68 36.65
N PRO A 124 -5.81 -42.62 37.92
CA PRO A 124 -6.42 -43.36 39.02
C PRO A 124 -7.78 -42.78 39.46
N HIS A 125 -8.02 -41.50 39.16
CA HIS A 125 -9.26 -40.79 39.50
C HIS A 125 -9.90 -40.24 38.23
N GLY A 126 -11.22 -40.35 38.16
CA GLY A 126 -11.99 -39.77 37.06
C GLY A 126 -12.07 -38.26 37.14
N LEU A 127 -12.11 -37.61 35.99
CA LEU A 127 -12.23 -36.17 35.85
C LEU A 127 -13.70 -35.75 35.94
N ARG A 128 -14.01 -34.81 36.83
CA ARG A 128 -15.38 -34.28 36.94
C ARG A 128 -15.65 -33.32 35.80
N VAL A 129 -16.75 -33.55 35.09
CA VAL A 129 -17.23 -32.72 33.99
C VAL A 129 -18.44 -31.93 34.47
N SER A 130 -18.45 -30.63 34.20
CA SER A 130 -19.63 -29.78 34.34
C SER A 130 -19.89 -29.09 33.01
N ALA A 131 -21.16 -29.04 32.60
CA ALA A 131 -21.55 -28.45 31.34
C ALA A 131 -22.73 -27.49 31.53
N ALA A 132 -22.70 -26.35 30.85
CA ALA A 132 -23.75 -25.34 30.89
C ALA A 132 -24.02 -24.79 29.48
N GLU A 133 -25.25 -24.36 29.21
CA GLU A 133 -25.57 -23.66 27.96
C GLU A 133 -24.74 -22.37 27.87
N ALA A 134 -24.05 -22.19 26.74
CA ALA A 134 -23.21 -21.01 26.58
C ALA A 134 -24.12 -19.80 26.34
N THR A 135 -24.06 -18.83 27.26
CA THR A 135 -24.68 -17.53 27.03
C THR A 135 -23.81 -16.75 26.04
N PRO A 136 -24.39 -16.11 25.00
CA PRO A 136 -23.61 -15.24 24.13
C PRO A 136 -22.94 -14.14 24.96
N PRO A 137 -21.74 -13.68 24.57
CA PRO A 137 -21.08 -12.59 25.28
C PRO A 137 -22.01 -11.36 25.30
N PRO A 138 -21.99 -10.57 26.38
CA PRO A 138 -22.80 -9.36 26.46
C PRO A 138 -22.52 -8.44 25.26
N THR A 139 -23.57 -7.77 24.81
CA THR A 139 -23.46 -6.77 23.73
C THR A 139 -22.56 -5.63 24.22
N ASP A 140 -21.64 -5.16 23.37
CA ASP A 140 -20.70 -4.06 23.67
C ASP A 140 -21.40 -2.85 24.32
N ASP A 141 -20.62 -2.09 25.11
CA ASP A 141 -21.09 -0.97 25.93
C ASP A 141 -22.10 -0.06 25.22
N PRO A 142 -23.26 0.24 25.82
CA PRO A 142 -24.33 1.06 25.22
C PRO A 142 -23.94 2.53 25.03
N ALA A 143 -22.73 2.93 25.43
CA ALA A 143 -22.25 4.30 25.43
C ALA A 143 -22.06 4.89 24.02
N HIS A 144 -21.99 4.05 22.99
CA HIS A 144 -21.87 4.51 21.60
C HIS A 144 -23.01 3.93 20.76
N PRO A 145 -23.91 4.77 20.21
CA PRO A 145 -24.92 4.32 19.27
C PRO A 145 -24.23 3.96 17.95
N HIS A 146 -23.66 2.77 17.89
CA HIS A 146 -23.16 2.22 16.65
C HIS A 146 -24.37 1.89 15.76
N ASP A 147 -24.40 2.46 14.57
CA ASP A 147 -25.34 2.14 13.50
C ASP A 147 -24.70 1.22 12.44
N THR A 148 -23.40 0.95 12.59
CA THR A 148 -22.56 0.23 11.64
C THR A 148 -22.10 -1.10 12.21
N ILE A 149 -22.36 -2.17 11.46
CA ILE A 149 -21.90 -3.53 11.74
C ILE A 149 -20.68 -3.83 10.89
N HIS A 150 -19.65 -4.40 11.51
CA HIS A 150 -18.49 -4.96 10.83
C HIS A 150 -18.63 -6.49 10.75
N LEU A 151 -18.67 -6.97 9.51
CA LEU A 151 -18.80 -8.38 9.16
C LEU A 151 -17.46 -8.90 8.62
N GLN A 152 -16.96 -10.00 9.17
CA GLN A 152 -15.72 -10.63 8.71
C GLN A 152 -15.94 -12.11 8.39
N GLY A 153 -15.25 -12.57 7.34
CA GLY A 153 -15.25 -13.98 6.95
C GLY A 153 -16.39 -14.39 6.02
N LEU A 154 -17.03 -13.42 5.35
CA LEU A 154 -18.09 -13.67 4.38
C LEU A 154 -17.52 -14.37 3.13
N PRO A 155 -18.12 -15.47 2.63
CA PRO A 155 -17.60 -16.14 1.43
C PRO A 155 -17.84 -15.34 0.16
N CYS A 156 -16.80 -15.05 -0.62
CA CYS A 156 -16.92 -14.20 -1.82
C CYS A 156 -17.91 -14.76 -2.84
N ARG A 157 -17.86 -16.08 -3.11
CA ARG A 157 -18.75 -16.76 -4.07
C ARG A 157 -20.23 -16.69 -3.71
N TRP A 158 -20.58 -16.52 -2.44
CA TRP A 158 -21.99 -16.42 -2.01
C TRP A 158 -22.59 -15.05 -2.30
N PHE A 159 -21.72 -14.03 -2.45
CA PHE A 159 -22.11 -12.65 -2.73
C PHE A 159 -21.59 -12.17 -4.08
N ALA A 160 -21.15 -13.07 -4.95
CA ALA A 160 -20.78 -12.75 -6.32
C ALA A 160 -22.02 -12.77 -7.22
N PRO A 161 -22.15 -11.84 -8.20
CA PRO A 161 -23.20 -11.90 -9.20
C PRO A 161 -23.16 -13.26 -9.90
N ARG A 162 -24.27 -13.99 -9.86
CA ARG A 162 -24.39 -15.22 -10.65
C ARG A 162 -24.54 -14.78 -12.11
N GLY A 163 -23.47 -14.93 -12.88
CA GLY A 163 -23.52 -14.74 -14.33
C GLY A 163 -24.66 -15.61 -14.86
N GLY A 164 -25.58 -15.02 -15.62
CA GLY A 164 -26.66 -15.75 -16.25
C GLY A 164 -26.08 -16.81 -17.18
N SER A 165 -26.05 -18.05 -16.70
CA SER A 165 -25.84 -19.26 -17.46
C SER A 165 -26.82 -20.27 -16.90
N GLY A 166 -28.08 -20.18 -17.37
CA GLY A 166 -28.87 -21.39 -17.48
C GLY A 166 -28.20 -22.28 -18.52
N GLY A 167 -28.06 -23.56 -18.22
CA GLY A 167 -27.55 -24.57 -19.15
C GLY A 167 -26.20 -25.15 -18.76
N ASP A 168 -26.29 -26.40 -18.28
CA ASP A 168 -25.35 -27.50 -18.49
C ASP A 168 -23.98 -27.49 -17.81
N GLU A 169 -23.88 -28.38 -16.82
CA GLU A 169 -22.65 -29.06 -16.44
C GLU A 169 -22.08 -29.85 -17.64
N ALA A 170 -21.08 -29.31 -18.33
CA ALA A 170 -20.08 -30.08 -19.08
C ALA A 170 -18.88 -29.19 -19.43
N GLY A 171 -17.67 -29.74 -19.33
CA GLY A 171 -16.42 -29.00 -19.49
C GLY A 171 -16.26 -28.28 -20.84
N GLY A 172 -15.55 -27.15 -20.83
CA GLY A 172 -15.20 -26.42 -22.04
C GLY A 172 -14.32 -25.21 -21.76
N ILE A 173 -13.08 -25.29 -22.22
CA ILE A 173 -12.09 -24.20 -22.24
C ILE A 173 -12.65 -23.07 -23.10
N SER A 174 -13.03 -21.94 -22.50
CA SER A 174 -13.34 -20.74 -23.27
C SER A 174 -13.03 -19.45 -22.50
N SER A 175 -12.13 -18.66 -23.08
CA SER A 175 -11.78 -17.26 -22.79
C SER A 175 -10.86 -16.98 -21.58
N PRO A 176 -9.64 -16.46 -21.79
CA PRO A 176 -8.67 -16.14 -20.73
C PRO A 176 -9.01 -14.87 -19.92
N GLY A 177 -10.26 -14.42 -19.91
CA GLY A 177 -10.71 -13.20 -19.23
C GLY A 177 -11.96 -13.34 -18.35
N GLY A 178 -12.59 -14.51 -18.26
CA GLY A 178 -13.91 -14.68 -17.63
C GLY A 178 -13.92 -15.18 -16.17
N ILE A 179 -12.82 -15.74 -15.68
CA ILE A 179 -12.80 -16.44 -14.38
C ILE A 179 -12.68 -15.47 -13.19
N ALA A 180 -12.09 -14.28 -13.39
CA ALA A 180 -11.81 -13.34 -12.30
C ALA A 180 -13.07 -12.66 -11.72
N SER A 181 -14.15 -12.52 -12.49
CA SER A 181 -15.37 -11.85 -12.03
C SER A 181 -16.22 -12.72 -11.11
N ALA A 182 -16.13 -14.05 -11.21
CA ALA A 182 -16.94 -14.99 -10.42
C ALA A 182 -16.53 -15.07 -8.93
N GLU A 183 -15.38 -14.49 -8.57
CA GLU A 183 -14.86 -14.46 -7.21
C GLU A 183 -15.00 -13.09 -6.53
N ARG A 184 -15.49 -12.06 -7.24
CA ARG A 184 -15.61 -10.71 -6.68
C ARG A 184 -16.98 -10.52 -6.01
N PRO A 185 -17.02 -10.19 -4.70
CA PRO A 185 -18.30 -9.92 -4.03
C PRO A 185 -18.92 -8.62 -4.56
N SER A 186 -20.25 -8.56 -4.53
CA SER A 186 -21.07 -7.43 -4.99
C SER A 186 -21.72 -6.71 -3.81
N GLU A 187 -21.55 -5.40 -3.79
CA GLU A 187 -22.23 -4.52 -2.82
C GLU A 187 -23.76 -4.64 -2.92
N ALA A 188 -24.31 -4.77 -4.14
CA ALA A 188 -25.75 -4.88 -4.34
C ALA A 188 -26.33 -6.17 -3.73
N LEU A 189 -25.62 -7.29 -3.86
CA LEU A 189 -26.03 -8.55 -3.24
C LEU A 189 -25.90 -8.51 -1.72
N LEU A 190 -24.87 -7.83 -1.20
CA LEU A 190 -24.74 -7.61 0.23
C LEU A 190 -25.90 -6.76 0.77
N ARG A 191 -26.24 -5.67 0.07
CA ARG A 191 -27.41 -4.82 0.41
C ARG A 191 -28.72 -5.61 0.37
N GLN A 192 -28.92 -6.44 -0.65
CA GLN A 192 -30.10 -7.30 -0.76
C GLN A 192 -30.17 -8.33 0.39
N ALA A 193 -29.04 -8.93 0.76
CA ALA A 193 -29.01 -9.95 1.81
C ALA A 193 -29.27 -9.36 3.20
N PHE A 194 -28.55 -8.30 3.56
CA PHE A 194 -28.62 -7.71 4.90
C PHE A 194 -29.72 -6.65 5.04
N GLY A 195 -30.31 -6.22 3.93
CA GLY A 195 -31.51 -5.37 3.93
C GLY A 195 -32.73 -6.03 4.60
N ALA A 196 -32.69 -7.36 4.79
CA ALA A 196 -33.70 -8.11 5.53
C ALA A 196 -33.90 -7.60 6.97
N PHE A 197 -32.90 -6.95 7.58
CA PHE A 197 -33.02 -6.41 8.94
C PHE A 197 -33.56 -4.98 9.00
N GLY A 198 -33.49 -4.24 7.88
CA GLY A 198 -33.96 -2.87 7.75
C GLY A 198 -33.18 -2.10 6.68
N GLU A 199 -33.52 -0.82 6.50
CA GLU A 199 -32.96 0.00 5.44
C GLU A 199 -31.46 0.30 5.67
N ILE A 200 -30.64 0.06 4.64
CA ILE A 200 -29.19 0.24 4.69
C ILE A 200 -28.82 1.60 4.09
N ARG A 201 -28.15 2.43 4.89
CA ARG A 201 -27.64 3.76 4.48
C ARG A 201 -26.40 3.62 3.62
N HIS A 202 -25.34 3.03 4.17
CA HIS A 202 -24.05 2.88 3.51
C HIS A 202 -23.55 1.44 3.64
N VAL A 203 -22.89 0.97 2.59
CA VAL A 203 -22.16 -0.29 2.57
C VAL A 203 -20.78 0.00 2.02
N ASP A 204 -19.77 -0.65 2.59
CA ASP A 204 -18.45 -0.69 1.99
C ASP A 204 -17.84 -2.07 2.09
N ILE A 205 -17.14 -2.46 1.03
CA ILE A 205 -16.38 -3.70 0.94
C ILE A 205 -14.93 -3.29 0.64
N PRO A 206 -14.06 -3.19 1.66
CA PRO A 206 -12.71 -2.63 1.53
C PRO A 206 -11.88 -3.26 0.40
N MET A 207 -12.02 -4.57 0.18
CA MET A 207 -11.26 -5.26 -0.88
C MET A 207 -11.66 -4.86 -2.31
N LEU A 208 -12.78 -4.13 -2.49
CA LEU A 208 -13.17 -3.61 -3.81
C LEU A 208 -12.48 -2.28 -4.13
N ASP A 209 -11.77 -1.66 -3.18
CA ASP A 209 -11.06 -0.40 -3.36
C ASP A 209 -9.64 -0.62 -3.92
N PRO A 210 -9.33 -0.14 -5.15
CA PRO A 210 -8.01 -0.27 -5.75
C PRO A 210 -6.91 0.54 -5.04
N TYR A 211 -7.28 1.53 -4.22
CA TYR A 211 -6.36 2.53 -3.66
C TYR A 211 -6.07 2.34 -2.17
N LEU A 212 -6.63 1.30 -1.53
CA LEU A 212 -6.44 0.97 -0.12
C LEU A 212 -5.10 0.23 0.11
N GLY A 213 -3.97 0.86 -0.23
CA GLY A 213 -2.62 0.60 0.33
C GLY A 213 -1.94 -0.76 0.11
N GLU A 214 -0.63 -0.72 -0.12
CA GLU A 214 0.26 -1.85 -0.47
C GLU A 214 0.45 -2.91 0.64
N ASP A 215 0.07 -2.61 1.88
CA ASP A 215 -0.01 -3.54 3.00
C ASP A 215 -1.29 -4.42 2.99
N GLY A 216 -2.11 -4.27 1.94
CA GLY A 216 -3.27 -5.11 1.60
C GLY A 216 -3.14 -5.92 0.30
N SER A 217 -1.93 -6.12 -0.25
CA SER A 217 -1.59 -7.11 -1.29
C SER A 217 -2.53 -7.28 -2.51
N HIS A 218 -3.37 -6.34 -2.95
CA HIS A 218 -4.24 -6.55 -4.13
C HIS A 218 -4.15 -5.41 -5.14
N GLY A 219 -2.91 -5.09 -5.55
CA GLY A 219 -2.67 -4.55 -6.89
C GLY A 219 -2.57 -5.70 -7.88
N GLY A 220 -3.57 -5.85 -8.76
CA GLY A 220 -3.49 -6.68 -9.96
C GLY A 220 -3.09 -8.15 -9.76
N GLY A 221 -4.04 -8.99 -9.34
CA GLY A 221 -3.86 -10.44 -9.35
C GLY A 221 -5.14 -11.16 -8.95
N GLY A 222 -5.82 -11.76 -9.91
CA GLY A 222 -6.87 -12.74 -9.62
C GLY A 222 -6.24 -13.91 -8.88
N GLY A 223 -6.55 -14.05 -7.58
CA GLY A 223 -6.06 -15.18 -6.80
C GLY A 223 -6.26 -15.02 -5.29
N GLY A 224 -7.32 -15.62 -4.76
CA GLY A 224 -7.19 -16.40 -3.52
C GLY A 224 -7.87 -15.88 -2.25
N ARG A 225 -8.42 -14.66 -2.20
CA ARG A 225 -9.26 -14.26 -1.05
C ARG A 225 -10.69 -14.78 -1.24
N LEU A 226 -10.91 -16.04 -0.83
CA LEU A 226 -12.22 -16.69 -0.82
C LEU A 226 -13.21 -16.08 0.19
N ARG A 227 -12.73 -15.19 1.06
CA ARG A 227 -13.53 -14.50 2.07
C ARG A 227 -13.23 -13.01 2.10
N PHE A 228 -14.25 -12.23 2.41
CA PHE A 228 -14.19 -10.77 2.51
C PHE A 228 -14.72 -10.26 3.85
N GLU A 229 -14.47 -8.98 4.06
CA GLU A 229 -15.03 -8.18 5.14
C GLU A 229 -15.90 -7.08 4.56
N ALA A 230 -16.91 -6.67 5.32
CA ALA A 230 -17.82 -5.62 4.91
C ALA A 230 -18.31 -4.81 6.09
N TYR A 231 -18.63 -3.55 5.83
CA TYR A 231 -19.25 -2.63 6.76
C TYR A 231 -20.66 -2.33 6.26
N VAL A 232 -21.65 -2.49 7.14
CA VAL A 232 -23.06 -2.26 6.82
C VAL A 232 -23.63 -1.30 7.84
N GLN A 233 -24.03 -0.12 7.39
CA GLN A 233 -24.64 0.91 8.22
C GLN A 233 -26.15 0.98 7.97
N TYR A 234 -26.94 0.82 9.02
CA TYR A 234 -28.39 0.94 8.96
C TYR A 234 -28.85 2.38 9.17
N ARG A 235 -30.01 2.73 8.61
CA ARG A 235 -30.66 4.02 8.88
C ARG A 235 -31.28 4.06 10.28
N GLU A 236 -31.85 2.94 10.70
CA GLU A 236 -32.54 2.80 11.99
C GLU A 236 -31.71 2.02 13.00
N ARG A 237 -31.69 2.50 14.25
CA ARG A 237 -31.03 1.81 15.37
C ARG A 237 -31.65 0.44 15.65
N ASP A 238 -32.95 0.31 15.47
CA ASP A 238 -33.65 -0.95 15.74
C ASP A 238 -33.29 -2.01 14.69
N ALA A 239 -33.06 -1.61 13.44
CA ALA A 239 -32.53 -2.49 12.39
C ALA A 239 -31.13 -3.01 12.74
N TYR A 240 -30.25 -2.12 13.22
CA TYR A 240 -28.94 -2.51 13.74
C TYR A 240 -29.06 -3.51 14.90
N ALA A 241 -29.90 -3.24 15.90
CA ALA A 241 -30.08 -4.11 17.05
C ALA A 241 -30.60 -5.51 16.65
N ARG A 242 -31.60 -5.56 15.74
CA ARG A 242 -32.10 -6.82 15.17
C ARG A 242 -31.02 -7.60 14.43
N ALA A 243 -30.24 -6.92 13.59
CA ALA A 243 -29.14 -7.55 12.85
C ALA A 243 -28.05 -8.09 13.78
N MET A 244 -27.64 -7.31 14.80
CA MET A 244 -26.64 -7.75 15.77
C MET A 244 -27.10 -8.95 16.59
N ALA A 245 -28.38 -8.95 17.02
CA ALA A 245 -28.97 -10.07 17.75
C ALA A 245 -29.05 -11.34 16.90
N ALA A 246 -29.47 -11.23 15.63
CA ALA A 246 -29.61 -12.38 14.74
C ALA A 246 -28.26 -12.95 14.28
N LEU A 247 -27.27 -12.10 13.97
CA LEU A 247 -26.03 -12.52 13.33
C LEU A 247 -24.97 -13.04 14.31
N ARG A 248 -24.87 -12.51 15.53
CA ARG A 248 -23.83 -12.91 16.52
C ARG A 248 -23.99 -14.35 17.04
N GLY A 249 -25.21 -14.87 17.00
CA GLY A 249 -25.56 -16.22 17.45
C GLY A 249 -25.79 -17.20 16.30
N ALA A 250 -25.40 -16.88 15.06
CA ALA A 250 -25.73 -17.70 13.90
C ALA A 250 -24.53 -17.88 12.96
N LYS A 251 -24.51 -19.02 12.25
CA LYS A 251 -23.69 -19.24 11.06
C LYS A 251 -24.47 -18.80 9.85
N LEU A 252 -23.76 -18.19 8.90
CA LEU A 252 -24.33 -17.93 7.58
C LEU A 252 -24.38 -19.24 6.82
N MET A 253 -25.55 -19.61 6.30
CA MET A 253 -25.77 -20.83 5.55
C MET A 253 -26.18 -20.49 4.12
N PHE A 254 -25.61 -21.21 3.17
CA PHE A 254 -26.00 -21.18 1.77
C PHE A 254 -26.65 -22.51 1.40
N ARG A 255 -27.83 -22.44 0.78
CA ARG A 255 -28.56 -23.59 0.24
C ARG A 255 -28.51 -23.52 -1.28
N GLY A 256 -27.82 -24.49 -1.88
CA GLY A 256 -27.72 -24.64 -3.33
C GLY A 256 -29.02 -25.15 -3.96
N THR A 257 -29.11 -25.02 -5.27
CA THR A 257 -30.21 -25.60 -6.08
C THR A 257 -30.15 -27.13 -6.11
N ASP A 258 -28.98 -27.71 -5.82
CA ASP A 258 -28.73 -29.14 -5.69
C ASP A 258 -29.24 -29.73 -4.35
N GLY A 259 -29.91 -28.92 -3.53
CA GLY A 259 -30.42 -29.33 -2.22
C GLY A 259 -29.33 -29.43 -1.14
N LYS A 260 -28.06 -29.20 -1.48
CA LYS A 260 -26.96 -29.22 -0.50
C LYS A 260 -26.94 -27.91 0.29
N ALA A 261 -26.71 -28.03 1.58
CA ALA A 261 -26.57 -26.89 2.48
C ALA A 261 -25.14 -26.85 3.07
N VAL A 262 -24.54 -25.66 3.05
CA VAL A 262 -23.22 -25.41 3.63
C VAL A 262 -23.29 -24.17 4.51
N ALA A 263 -22.64 -24.22 5.68
CA ALA A 263 -22.64 -23.11 6.64
C ALA A 263 -21.21 -22.66 6.96
N CYS A 264 -21.01 -21.36 7.13
CA CYS A 264 -19.75 -20.77 7.54
C CYS A 264 -19.94 -19.87 8.77
N GLY A 265 -18.94 -19.86 9.65
CA GLY A 265 -18.90 -18.91 10.76
C GLY A 265 -18.48 -17.53 10.27
N ILE A 266 -19.30 -16.53 10.56
CA ILE A 266 -18.99 -15.11 10.35
C ILE A 266 -18.70 -14.46 11.70
N LYS A 267 -17.78 -13.49 11.72
CA LYS A 267 -17.53 -12.68 12.93
C LYS A 267 -18.25 -11.34 12.77
N VAL A 268 -18.99 -10.97 13.81
CA VAL A 268 -19.90 -9.83 13.81
C VAL A 268 -19.57 -8.95 15.00
N THR A 269 -19.08 -7.74 14.72
CA THR A 269 -18.68 -6.77 15.75
C THR A 269 -19.30 -5.41 15.46
N SER A 270 -19.46 -4.59 16.50
CA SER A 270 -19.70 -3.16 16.30
C SER A 270 -18.49 -2.53 15.60
N ASP A 271 -18.72 -1.54 14.77
CA ASP A 271 -17.63 -0.78 14.16
C ASP A 271 -17.12 0.29 15.14
N ALA A 272 -16.05 -0.04 15.86
CA ALA A 272 -15.34 0.90 16.72
C ALA A 272 -14.50 1.92 15.94
N THR A 273 -14.21 1.66 14.66
CA THR A 273 -13.35 2.53 13.82
C THR A 273 -14.11 3.65 13.14
N GLN A 274 -15.44 3.61 13.16
CA GLN A 274 -16.32 4.56 12.47
C GLN A 274 -15.97 4.67 10.98
N HIS A 275 -15.76 3.52 10.32
CA HIS A 275 -15.33 3.36 8.94
C HIS A 275 -16.27 4.03 7.94
N LEU A 276 -17.57 3.99 8.23
CA LEU A 276 -18.64 4.60 7.45
C LEU A 276 -19.08 5.97 7.98
N SER A 277 -18.37 6.54 8.96
CA SER A 277 -18.63 7.94 9.33
C SER A 277 -18.25 8.87 8.19
N GLU A 278 -18.95 10.00 8.09
CA GLU A 278 -18.66 10.96 7.03
C GLU A 278 -17.21 11.49 7.10
N ALA A 279 -16.65 11.62 8.29
CA ALA A 279 -15.26 12.03 8.47
C ALA A 279 -14.29 11.01 7.86
N SER A 280 -14.48 9.72 8.17
CA SER A 280 -13.68 8.63 7.61
C SER A 280 -13.86 8.47 6.10
N ILE A 281 -15.09 8.60 5.60
CA ILE A 281 -15.39 8.56 4.16
C ILE A 281 -14.70 9.72 3.44
N ARG A 282 -14.84 10.97 3.93
CA ARG A 282 -14.19 12.15 3.34
C ARG A 282 -12.68 12.02 3.33
N ARG A 283 -12.09 11.54 4.44
CA ARG A 283 -10.64 11.31 4.52
C ARG A 283 -10.17 10.31 3.47
N ARG A 284 -10.84 9.16 3.34
CA ARG A 284 -10.49 8.15 2.31
C ARG A 284 -10.68 8.68 0.89
N GLN A 285 -11.73 9.46 0.63
CA GLN A 285 -11.96 10.10 -0.67
C GLN A 285 -10.83 11.08 -1.03
N LEU A 286 -10.37 11.90 -0.09
CA LEU A 286 -9.23 12.80 -0.29
C LEU A 286 -7.92 12.03 -0.55
N GLU A 287 -7.67 10.97 0.22
CA GLU A 287 -6.51 10.09 0.00
C GLU A 287 -6.56 9.44 -1.40
N ARG A 288 -7.72 8.95 -1.83
CA ARG A 288 -7.95 8.41 -3.19
C ARG A 288 -7.70 9.46 -4.27
N GLN A 289 -8.23 10.67 -4.12
CA GLN A 289 -8.01 11.77 -5.08
C GLN A 289 -6.53 12.11 -5.23
N LYS A 290 -5.79 12.17 -4.10
CA LYS A 290 -4.35 12.43 -4.10
C LYS A 290 -3.56 11.33 -4.80
N LEU A 291 -3.95 10.06 -4.63
CA LEU A 291 -3.33 8.93 -5.33
C LEU A 291 -3.61 8.95 -6.84
N GLN A 292 -4.85 9.27 -7.24
CA GLN A 292 -5.23 9.40 -8.64
C GLN A 292 -4.47 10.54 -9.34
N GLU A 293 -4.32 11.69 -8.69
CA GLU A 293 -3.54 12.81 -9.24
C GLU A 293 -2.07 12.44 -9.43
N LEU A 294 -1.49 11.70 -8.47
CA LEU A 294 -0.11 11.23 -8.57
C LEU A 294 0.09 10.23 -9.74
N GLU A 295 -0.88 9.33 -9.94
CA GLU A 295 -0.89 8.37 -11.04
C GLU A 295 -1.00 9.08 -12.39
N GLN A 296 -1.95 10.02 -12.54
CA GLN A 296 -2.11 10.84 -13.75
C GLN A 296 -0.83 11.62 -14.06
N ARG A 297 -0.21 12.24 -13.07
CA ARG A 297 1.05 12.98 -13.25
C ARG A 297 2.20 12.07 -13.73
N ARG A 298 2.25 10.83 -13.25
CA ARG A 298 3.24 9.84 -13.70
C ARG A 298 2.96 9.40 -15.14
N GLU A 299 1.71 9.19 -15.51
CA GLU A 299 1.32 8.84 -16.88
C GLU A 299 1.60 9.97 -17.87
N GLU A 300 1.29 11.22 -17.50
CA GLU A 300 1.60 12.41 -18.29
C GLU A 300 3.11 12.60 -18.48
N GLN A 301 3.89 12.43 -17.41
CA GLN A 301 5.35 12.49 -17.50
C GLN A 301 5.87 11.42 -18.47
N LYS A 302 5.39 10.18 -18.35
CA LYS A 302 5.77 9.07 -19.24
C LYS A 302 5.33 9.31 -20.68
N ARG A 303 4.16 9.92 -20.90
CA ARG A 303 3.68 10.31 -22.23
C ARG A 303 4.56 11.38 -22.84
N LYS A 304 4.93 12.40 -22.07
CA LYS A 304 5.81 13.49 -22.51
C LYS A 304 7.21 12.98 -22.84
N GLU A 305 7.79 12.12 -22.00
CA GLU A 305 9.07 11.47 -22.26
C GLU A 305 9.05 10.64 -23.56
N ARG A 306 7.97 9.91 -23.82
CA ARG A 306 7.78 9.15 -25.08
C ARG A 306 7.65 10.07 -26.30
N GLU A 307 6.94 11.19 -26.17
CA GLU A 307 6.79 12.18 -27.25
C GLU A 307 8.11 12.87 -27.57
N ASP A 308 8.85 13.31 -26.53
CA ASP A 308 10.18 13.92 -26.68
C ASP A 308 11.18 12.95 -27.29
N GLU A 309 11.15 11.67 -26.89
CA GLU A 309 11.97 10.63 -27.50
C GLU A 309 11.61 10.41 -28.98
N ALA A 310 10.31 10.34 -29.31
CA ALA A 310 9.84 10.19 -30.68
C ALA A 310 10.26 11.40 -31.54
N ARG A 311 10.15 12.62 -31.01
CA ARG A 311 10.58 13.85 -31.67
C ARG A 311 12.09 13.86 -31.91
N ARG A 312 12.89 13.41 -30.93
CA ARG A 312 14.34 13.28 -31.07
C ARG A 312 14.71 12.25 -32.15
N ARG A 313 14.04 11.10 -32.17
CA ARG A 313 14.24 10.05 -33.19
C ARG A 313 13.85 10.55 -34.59
N ALA A 314 12.74 11.27 -34.73
CA ALA A 314 12.32 11.87 -35.99
C ALA A 314 13.31 12.95 -36.49
N GLY A 315 13.82 13.79 -35.59
CA GLY A 315 14.86 14.78 -35.90
C GLY A 315 16.14 14.12 -36.42
N GLN A 316 16.60 13.04 -35.78
CA GLN A 316 17.77 12.28 -36.24
C GLN A 316 17.56 11.63 -37.62
N ARG A 317 16.36 11.11 -37.91
CA ARG A 317 16.01 10.58 -39.24
C ARG A 317 16.07 11.66 -40.32
N LYS A 318 15.47 12.83 -40.07
CA LYS A 318 15.51 13.97 -41.00
C LYS A 318 16.93 14.46 -41.26
N GLN A 319 17.77 14.55 -40.24
CA GLN A 319 19.19 14.92 -40.43
C GLN A 319 19.93 13.90 -41.30
N ARG A 320 19.74 12.60 -41.05
CA ARG A 320 20.36 11.53 -41.86
C ARG A 320 19.89 11.58 -43.31
N GLU A 321 18.60 11.80 -43.56
CA GLU A 321 18.05 11.95 -44.90
C GLU A 321 18.62 13.18 -45.62
N ALA A 322 18.70 14.34 -44.93
CA ALA A 322 19.30 15.55 -45.48
C ALA A 322 20.79 15.36 -45.81
N GLU A 323 21.55 14.66 -44.96
CA GLU A 323 22.95 14.34 -45.20
C GLU A 323 23.11 13.41 -46.41
N GLN A 324 22.26 12.39 -46.55
CA GLN A 324 22.25 11.51 -47.72
C GLN A 324 21.93 12.27 -49.00
N GLN A 325 20.95 13.17 -48.99
CA GLN A 325 20.61 14.01 -50.13
C GLN A 325 21.77 14.95 -50.51
N GLN A 326 22.44 15.57 -49.53
CA GLN A 326 23.63 16.38 -49.82
C GLN A 326 24.77 15.54 -50.40
N ARG A 327 25.01 14.34 -49.86
CA ARG A 327 26.02 13.41 -50.41
C ARG A 327 25.66 12.98 -51.84
N ALA A 328 24.38 12.75 -52.13
CA ALA A 328 23.90 12.42 -53.48
C ALA A 328 24.13 13.58 -54.46
N ARG A 329 23.74 14.81 -54.10
CA ARG A 329 24.00 16.02 -54.90
C ARG A 329 25.49 16.23 -55.20
N ARG A 330 26.35 16.06 -54.19
CA ARG A 330 27.82 16.13 -54.36
C ARG A 330 28.35 15.06 -55.30
N ARG A 331 27.77 13.85 -55.30
CA ARG A 331 28.14 12.77 -56.23
C ARG A 331 27.70 13.10 -57.65
N GLU A 332 26.48 13.61 -57.82
CA GLU A 332 25.94 14.03 -59.12
C GLU A 332 26.76 15.19 -59.72
N GLU A 333 27.10 16.20 -58.93
CA GLU A 333 27.94 17.32 -59.37
C GLU A 333 29.35 16.86 -59.77
N LYS A 334 29.95 15.94 -59.01
CA LYS A 334 31.24 15.31 -59.39
C LYS A 334 31.15 14.53 -60.70
N LEU A 335 30.04 13.83 -60.93
CA LEU A 335 29.80 13.11 -62.17
C LEU A 335 29.70 14.08 -63.36
N ARG A 336 28.88 15.13 -63.25
CA ARG A 336 28.76 16.19 -64.27
C ARG A 336 30.09 16.87 -64.56
N ARG A 337 30.91 17.14 -63.54
CA ARG A 337 32.25 17.71 -63.71
C ARG A 337 33.21 16.76 -64.44
N ARG A 338 33.12 15.45 -64.20
CA ARG A 338 33.89 14.43 -64.93
C ARG A 338 33.45 14.35 -66.39
N GLU A 339 32.16 14.35 -66.67
CA GLU A 339 31.63 14.37 -68.04
C GLU A 339 32.03 15.64 -68.80
N ALA A 340 31.92 16.82 -68.17
CA ALA A 340 32.36 18.08 -68.77
C ALA A 340 33.86 18.07 -69.10
N ARG A 341 34.69 17.51 -68.21
CA ARG A 341 36.14 17.34 -68.45
C ARG A 341 36.42 16.36 -69.59
N GLN A 342 35.69 15.25 -69.69
CA GLN A 342 35.85 14.32 -70.81
C GLN A 342 35.44 14.98 -72.14
N ARG A 343 34.34 15.73 -72.17
CA ARG A 343 33.92 16.50 -73.36
C ARG A 343 34.96 17.56 -73.74
N ALA A 344 35.50 18.29 -72.78
CA ALA A 344 36.56 19.27 -73.02
C ALA A 344 37.85 18.61 -73.56
N ARG A 345 38.22 17.43 -73.04
CA ARG A 345 39.38 16.67 -73.53
C ARG A 345 39.17 16.15 -74.96
N LYS A 346 37.97 15.69 -75.31
CA LYS A 346 37.62 15.32 -76.70
C LYS A 346 37.67 16.52 -77.65
N ARG A 347 37.20 17.70 -77.22
CA ARG A 347 37.30 18.94 -78.01
C ARG A 347 38.74 19.42 -78.18
N ARG A 348 39.59 19.27 -77.15
CA ARG A 348 41.02 19.56 -77.23
C ARG A 348 41.80 18.55 -78.08
N GLY A 349 41.39 17.28 -78.09
CA GLY A 349 41.97 16.27 -78.99
C GLY A 349 41.74 16.65 -80.45
N ARG A 350 40.50 16.98 -80.82
CA ARG A 350 40.18 17.46 -82.19
C ARG A 350 40.92 18.73 -82.59
N ARG A 351 41.03 19.70 -81.68
CA ARG A 351 41.81 20.93 -81.95
C ARG A 351 43.30 20.66 -82.08
N ARG A 352 43.84 19.67 -81.37
CA ARG A 352 45.24 19.27 -81.51
C ARG A 352 45.50 18.47 -82.77
N GLU A 353 44.54 17.68 -83.23
CA GLU A 353 44.60 17.04 -84.55
C GLU A 353 44.56 18.11 -85.66
N GLU A 354 43.72 19.15 -85.51
CA GLU A 354 43.67 20.33 -86.40
C GLU A 354 44.96 21.18 -86.32
N GLU A 355 45.54 21.37 -85.12
CA GLU A 355 46.79 22.11 -84.90
C GLU A 355 48.04 21.30 -85.34
N GLU A 356 48.08 19.97 -85.18
CA GLU A 356 49.17 19.09 -85.65
C GLU A 356 49.20 18.99 -87.19
N GLU A 357 48.03 19.12 -87.85
CA GLU A 357 47.92 19.21 -89.32
C GLU A 357 48.37 20.59 -89.86
N GLU A 358 48.27 21.65 -89.03
CA GLU A 358 48.73 23.00 -89.33
C GLU A 358 50.22 23.20 -88.97
N GLU A 359 50.74 22.48 -87.95
CA GLU A 359 52.12 22.55 -87.44
C GLU A 359 53.11 21.68 -88.26
N GLU A 360 52.64 20.77 -89.12
CA GLU A 360 53.49 20.05 -90.08
C GLU A 360 53.96 20.94 -91.27
N ALA A 361 53.48 22.19 -91.35
CA ALA A 361 53.72 23.10 -92.47
C ALA A 361 54.63 24.32 -92.19
N GLU A 362 55.17 24.53 -90.98
CA GLU A 362 56.07 25.66 -90.71
C GLU A 362 57.32 25.31 -89.87
N PRO A 363 58.52 25.79 -90.25
CA PRO A 363 59.70 25.69 -89.40
C PRO A 363 59.78 26.87 -88.41
N GLN A 364 60.26 26.57 -87.20
CA GLN A 364 60.54 27.53 -86.13
C GLN A 364 61.41 28.72 -86.57
N PRO A 365 61.37 29.83 -85.80
CA PRO A 365 62.50 30.06 -84.91
C PRO A 365 62.17 30.64 -83.52
N VAL A 366 62.93 30.14 -82.54
CA VAL A 366 63.73 30.86 -81.53
C VAL A 366 63.41 32.36 -81.32
N LEU A 367 63.08 32.75 -80.07
CA LEU A 367 63.87 33.67 -79.25
C LEU A 367 63.16 33.91 -77.89
N GLY A 368 63.83 33.49 -76.82
CA GLY A 368 63.55 33.98 -75.48
C GLY A 368 64.30 35.29 -75.23
N ARG A 369 63.62 36.21 -74.54
CA ARG A 369 64.16 37.20 -73.57
C ARG A 369 63.28 38.46 -73.54
N GLU A 370 62.06 38.39 -73.01
CA GLU A 370 61.31 39.61 -72.65
C GLU A 370 60.42 39.46 -71.39
N GLU A 371 60.47 38.33 -70.65
CA GLU A 371 59.56 38.14 -69.51
C GLU A 371 60.04 38.76 -68.18
N GLU A 372 61.25 39.31 -68.10
CA GLU A 372 61.76 39.91 -66.85
C GLU A 372 61.17 41.30 -66.54
N GLU A 373 60.74 42.07 -67.54
CA GLU A 373 60.27 43.44 -67.30
C GLU A 373 58.83 43.52 -66.74
N GLY A 374 58.03 42.46 -66.89
CA GLY A 374 56.70 42.33 -66.31
C GLY A 374 56.65 41.58 -64.95
N ALA A 375 57.77 40.99 -64.53
CA ALA A 375 57.84 40.17 -63.32
C ALA A 375 57.88 41.00 -62.03
N GLU A 376 58.55 42.15 -62.06
CA GLU A 376 58.68 43.12 -60.98
C GLU A 376 57.32 43.67 -60.48
N PRO A 377 56.42 44.22 -61.33
CA PRO A 377 55.12 44.71 -60.88
C PRO A 377 54.20 43.60 -60.40
N ARG A 378 54.28 42.39 -60.99
CA ARG A 378 53.52 41.21 -60.53
C ARG A 378 53.99 40.71 -59.16
N ARG A 379 55.29 40.72 -58.89
CA ARG A 379 55.86 40.35 -57.58
C ARG A 379 55.43 41.32 -56.49
N LEU A 380 55.42 42.62 -56.76
CA LEU A 380 54.93 43.64 -55.83
C LEU A 380 53.43 43.49 -55.53
N LEU A 381 52.61 43.21 -56.56
CA LEU A 381 51.17 42.99 -56.39
C LEU A 381 50.86 41.72 -55.57
N LEU A 382 51.62 40.65 -55.81
CA LEU A 382 51.53 39.40 -55.03
C LEU A 382 51.97 39.61 -53.59
N ALA A 383 53.03 40.38 -53.33
CA ALA A 383 53.48 40.72 -52.00
C ALA A 383 52.43 41.56 -51.24
N GLN A 384 51.82 42.55 -51.88
CA GLN A 384 50.74 43.35 -51.30
C GLN A 384 49.51 42.49 -50.96
N ARG A 385 49.11 41.61 -51.87
CA ARG A 385 47.97 40.71 -51.67
C ARG A 385 48.23 39.67 -50.58
N ASN A 386 49.47 39.17 -50.47
CA ASN A 386 49.89 38.28 -49.38
C ASN A 386 49.90 38.99 -48.02
N LEU A 387 50.31 40.26 -47.97
CA LEU A 387 50.24 41.03 -46.73
C LEU A 387 48.79 41.26 -46.28
N GLN A 388 47.88 41.54 -47.22
CA GLN A 388 46.46 41.66 -46.92
C GLN A 388 45.82 40.35 -46.48
N SER A 389 46.20 39.21 -47.09
CA SER A 389 45.68 37.90 -46.68
C SER A 389 46.19 37.49 -45.29
N VAL A 390 47.46 37.76 -44.96
CA VAL A 390 48.02 37.54 -43.62
C VAL A 390 47.31 38.39 -42.57
N ARG A 391 47.05 39.68 -42.86
CA ARG A 391 46.29 40.57 -41.96
C ARG A 391 44.86 40.08 -41.73
N LEU A 392 44.19 39.61 -42.79
CA LEU A 392 42.84 39.06 -42.69
C LEU A 392 42.81 37.76 -41.86
N ILE A 393 43.76 36.85 -42.10
CA ILE A 393 43.86 35.59 -41.35
C ILE A 393 44.16 35.87 -39.88
N ALA A 394 45.06 36.81 -39.58
CA ALA A 394 45.36 37.22 -38.21
C ALA A 394 44.13 37.81 -37.49
N ALA A 395 43.35 38.66 -38.17
CA ALA A 395 42.12 39.22 -37.62
C ALA A 395 41.04 38.14 -37.38
N LEU A 396 40.91 37.16 -38.29
CA LEU A 396 39.97 36.05 -38.14
C LEU A 396 40.38 35.12 -36.99
N LEU A 397 41.67 34.82 -36.83
CA LEU A 397 42.19 34.04 -35.71
C LEU A 397 41.96 34.75 -34.37
N ALA A 398 42.26 36.04 -34.28
CA ALA A 398 41.99 36.83 -33.07
C ALA A 398 40.50 36.81 -32.69
N ARG A 399 39.60 36.89 -33.67
CA ARG A 399 38.15 36.83 -33.45
C ARG A 399 37.68 35.44 -33.02
N ALA A 400 38.27 34.38 -33.57
CA ALA A 400 37.99 33.00 -33.17
C ALA A 400 38.47 32.69 -31.76
N GLU A 401 39.66 33.19 -31.38
CA GLU A 401 40.18 33.07 -30.01
C GLU A 401 39.32 33.83 -29.00
N ALA A 402 38.88 35.06 -29.32
CA ALA A 402 37.97 35.82 -28.49
C ALA A 402 36.61 35.11 -28.29
N ALA A 403 36.06 34.48 -29.35
CA ALA A 403 34.84 33.70 -29.25
C ALA A 403 35.00 32.47 -28.34
N ARG A 404 36.14 31.76 -28.44
CA ARG A 404 36.46 30.63 -27.55
C ARG A 404 36.64 31.04 -26.09
N ARG A 405 37.25 32.21 -25.82
CA ARG A 405 37.38 32.75 -24.46
C ARG A 405 36.00 33.04 -23.85
N ARG A 406 35.12 33.71 -24.59
CA ARG A 406 33.72 33.98 -24.15
C ARG A 406 32.93 32.70 -23.88
N GLN A 407 33.09 31.66 -24.70
CA GLN A 407 32.44 30.38 -24.46
C GLN A 407 32.94 29.69 -23.19
N ARG A 408 34.26 29.76 -22.91
CA ARG A 408 34.84 29.23 -21.67
C ARG A 408 34.32 29.98 -20.45
N GLU A 409 34.33 31.30 -20.47
CA GLU A 409 33.80 32.15 -19.39
C GLU A 409 32.32 31.84 -19.11
N GLN A 410 31.47 31.78 -20.14
CA GLN A 410 30.06 31.41 -19.99
C GLN A 410 29.86 29.99 -19.46
N SER A 411 30.71 29.04 -19.85
CA SER A 411 30.65 27.67 -19.33
C SER A 411 31.05 27.59 -17.86
N GLU A 412 32.03 28.39 -17.44
CA GLU A 412 32.48 28.47 -16.05
C GLU A 412 31.45 29.17 -15.17
N GLU A 413 30.83 30.25 -15.64
CA GLU A 413 29.73 30.92 -14.96
C GLU A 413 28.53 29.98 -14.77
N ARG A 414 28.12 29.25 -15.81
CA ARG A 414 27.06 28.23 -15.70
C ARG A 414 27.42 27.16 -14.67
N ARG A 415 28.68 26.74 -14.62
CA ARG A 415 29.15 25.74 -13.65
C ARG A 415 29.16 26.29 -12.22
N ARG A 416 29.50 27.57 -12.02
CA ARG A 416 29.40 28.26 -10.72
C ARG A 416 27.95 28.37 -10.27
N HIS A 417 27.07 28.84 -11.16
CA HIS A 417 25.65 28.99 -10.85
C HIS A 417 24.95 27.65 -10.58
N ALA A 418 25.37 26.57 -11.26
CA ALA A 418 24.87 25.21 -10.98
C ALA A 418 25.30 24.73 -9.58
N LYS A 419 26.57 24.94 -9.20
CA LYS A 419 27.07 24.59 -7.86
C LYS A 419 26.39 25.39 -6.76
N GLU A 420 26.16 26.68 -6.98
CA GLU A 420 25.47 27.53 -5.99
C GLU A 420 24.00 27.10 -5.81
N ALA A 421 23.31 26.77 -6.91
CA ALA A 421 21.94 26.25 -6.85
C ALA A 421 21.85 24.89 -6.14
N GLU A 422 22.84 24.02 -6.33
CA GLU A 422 22.93 22.74 -5.62
C GLU A 422 23.13 22.94 -4.12
N LEU A 423 24.03 23.85 -3.73
CA LEU A 423 24.30 24.15 -2.32
C LEU A 423 23.07 24.76 -1.62
N ARG A 424 22.34 25.66 -2.29
CA ARG A 424 21.05 26.19 -1.78
C ARG A 424 20.02 25.09 -1.58
N ARG A 425 19.89 24.15 -2.52
CA ARG A 425 18.98 23.00 -2.38
C ARG A 425 19.35 22.10 -1.20
N GLN A 426 20.65 21.89 -0.96
CA GLN A 426 21.11 21.13 0.19
C GLN A 426 20.77 21.83 1.51
N GLN A 427 21.02 23.14 1.61
CA GLN A 427 20.66 23.94 2.79
C GLN A 427 19.14 23.94 3.07
N GLU A 428 18.31 24.11 2.03
CA GLU A 428 16.86 24.02 2.17
C GLU A 428 16.39 22.64 2.63
N ALA A 429 17.01 21.56 2.12
CA ALA A 429 16.69 20.20 2.52
C ALA A 429 17.08 19.91 3.98
N GLU A 430 18.22 20.42 4.44
CA GLU A 430 18.64 20.31 5.84
C GLU A 430 17.71 21.08 6.78
N LEU A 431 17.35 22.32 6.43
CA LEU A 431 16.39 23.11 7.20
C LEU A 431 15.02 22.42 7.28
N ARG A 432 14.55 21.81 6.18
CA ARG A 432 13.31 21.03 6.18
C ARG A 432 13.42 19.81 7.09
N ARG A 433 14.52 19.06 7.04
CA ARG A 433 14.76 17.91 7.93
C ARG A 433 14.80 18.32 9.40
N GLN A 434 15.43 19.45 9.72
CA GLN A 434 15.46 19.97 11.10
C GLN A 434 14.05 20.33 11.60
N ARG A 435 13.25 21.04 10.79
CA ARG A 435 11.86 21.38 11.11
C ARG A 435 10.99 20.14 11.29
N GLU A 436 11.11 19.15 10.42
CA GLU A 436 10.38 17.88 10.55
C GLU A 436 10.79 17.11 11.81
N ALA A 437 12.08 17.09 12.16
CA ALA A 437 12.56 16.46 13.38
C ALA A 437 12.06 17.17 14.65
N GLU A 438 12.02 18.51 14.63
CA GLU A 438 11.46 19.31 15.73
C GLU A 438 9.96 19.05 15.91
N LEU A 439 9.19 19.05 14.82
CA LEU A 439 7.76 18.72 14.85
C LEU A 439 7.52 17.31 15.42
N ARG A 440 8.32 16.31 15.01
CA ARG A 440 8.24 14.95 15.57
C ARG A 440 8.53 14.92 17.06
N ARG A 441 9.55 15.65 17.54
CA ARG A 441 9.85 15.76 18.98
C ARG A 441 8.68 16.36 19.75
N VAL A 442 8.10 17.45 19.24
CA VAL A 442 6.94 18.11 19.85
C VAL A 442 5.72 17.17 19.87
N GLU A 443 5.48 16.41 18.81
CA GLU A 443 4.40 15.41 18.76
C GLU A 443 4.62 14.27 19.77
N GLU A 444 5.84 13.77 19.91
CA GLU A 444 6.19 12.76 20.91
C GLU A 444 6.00 13.28 22.34
N GLU A 445 6.43 14.50 22.64
CA GLU A 445 6.22 15.15 23.93
C GLU A 445 4.73 15.35 24.23
N LYS A 446 3.93 15.80 23.25
CA LYS A 446 2.47 15.90 23.38
C LYS A 446 1.84 14.54 23.69
N ARG A 447 2.27 13.46 23.01
CA ARG A 447 1.77 12.11 23.28
C ARG A 447 2.16 11.62 24.68
N ARG A 448 3.37 11.91 25.13
CA ARG A 448 3.83 11.59 26.50
C ARG A 448 3.02 12.36 27.55
N ALA A 449 2.80 13.65 27.35
CA ALA A 449 2.00 14.49 28.24
C ALA A 449 0.55 14.00 28.32
N LEU A 450 -0.08 13.68 27.19
CA LEU A 450 -1.43 13.10 27.15
C LEU A 450 -1.49 11.74 27.84
N GLY A 451 -0.45 10.91 27.68
CA GLY A 451 -0.32 9.63 28.37
C GLY A 451 -0.24 9.78 29.89
N LEU A 452 0.55 10.74 30.38
CA LEU A 452 0.64 11.08 31.81
C LEU A 452 -0.69 11.61 32.34
N GLN A 453 -1.37 12.49 31.59
CA GLN A 453 -2.68 13.02 31.98
C GLN A 453 -3.74 11.92 32.10
N ARG A 454 -3.72 10.92 31.19
CA ARG A 454 -4.61 9.74 31.29
C ARG A 454 -4.32 8.94 32.55
N ARG A 455 -3.04 8.64 32.83
CA ARG A 455 -2.63 7.92 34.05
C ARG A 455 -3.02 8.69 35.31
N GLU A 456 -2.84 10.00 35.33
CA GLU A 456 -3.27 10.84 36.45
C GLU A 456 -4.78 10.77 36.65
N ARG A 457 -5.58 10.86 35.58
CA ARG A 457 -7.04 10.71 35.65
C ARG A 457 -7.45 9.32 36.15
N GLU A 458 -6.79 8.26 35.69
CA GLU A 458 -7.03 6.89 36.17
C GLU A 458 -6.70 6.76 37.65
N LEU A 459 -5.57 7.32 38.11
CA LEU A 459 -5.20 7.31 39.53
C LEU A 459 -6.18 8.13 40.36
N ARG A 460 -6.59 9.32 39.91
CA ARG A 460 -7.63 10.12 40.57
C ARG A 460 -8.94 9.36 40.66
N HIS A 461 -9.37 8.71 39.59
CA HIS A 461 -10.58 7.89 39.59
C HIS A 461 -10.48 6.70 40.55
N ARG A 462 -9.33 6.02 40.59
CA ARG A 462 -9.07 4.92 41.55
C ARG A 462 -9.08 5.43 42.99
N LEU A 463 -8.46 6.57 43.27
CA LEU A 463 -8.46 7.20 44.60
C LEU A 463 -9.88 7.60 45.01
N LEU A 464 -10.65 8.22 44.11
CA LEU A 464 -12.06 8.53 44.36
C LEU A 464 -12.89 7.27 44.61
N ALA A 465 -12.69 6.20 43.83
CA ALA A 465 -13.36 4.93 44.05
C ALA A 465 -13.01 4.31 45.41
N LEU A 466 -11.75 4.39 45.84
CA LEU A 466 -11.32 3.91 47.16
C LEU A 466 -11.89 4.77 48.30
N LEU A 467 -11.95 6.09 48.13
CA LEU A 467 -12.55 7.01 49.10
C LEU A 467 -14.07 6.82 49.21
N LEU A 468 -14.76 6.58 48.08
CA LEU A 468 -16.19 6.29 48.05
C LEU A 468 -16.51 4.90 48.61
N ALA A 469 -15.64 3.91 48.37
CA ALA A 469 -15.74 2.58 48.99
C ALA A 469 -15.50 2.65 50.51
N ARG A 470 -14.75 3.65 50.98
CA ARG A 470 -14.55 3.98 52.39
C ARG A 470 -15.60 5.00 52.84
N GLY A 471 -16.87 4.60 52.84
CA GLY A 471 -17.99 5.41 53.35
C GLY A 471 -17.84 5.81 54.83
N PRO A 472 -18.63 6.80 55.29
CA PRO A 472 -18.43 7.47 56.58
C PRO A 472 -18.85 6.55 57.72
N GLY A 473 -17.89 5.83 58.27
CA GLY A 473 -18.12 4.94 59.39
C GLY A 473 -16.79 4.40 59.91
N LEU A 474 -16.04 5.25 60.61
CA LEU A 474 -15.12 4.90 61.71
C LEU A 474 -14.48 6.18 62.24
N GLY A 475 -15.21 6.85 63.12
CA GLY A 475 -14.57 7.62 64.19
C GLY A 475 -14.19 6.67 65.33
N ARG A 476 -13.07 6.98 66.01
CA ARG A 476 -12.51 6.37 67.24
C ARG A 476 -11.85 4.99 67.07
N LEU A 477 -10.62 4.68 67.51
CA LEU A 477 -9.60 5.31 68.38
C LEU A 477 -8.24 4.70 68.01
N VAL A 478 -7.14 5.46 68.04
CA VAL A 478 -5.94 5.22 68.89
C VAL A 478 -5.12 6.51 68.81
N GLY A 479 -4.95 7.17 69.96
CA GLY A 479 -4.02 8.27 70.14
C GLY A 479 -2.60 7.75 70.42
N GLY A 480 -1.61 8.60 70.15
CA GLY A 480 -0.22 8.39 70.52
C GLY A 480 0.61 9.60 70.13
N ALA A 481 0.98 10.40 71.13
CA ALA A 481 1.74 11.64 71.04
C ALA A 481 3.25 11.43 70.82
N GLY A 482 3.95 12.50 70.44
CA GLY A 482 5.42 12.66 70.51
C GLY A 482 5.99 13.37 69.26
N THR A 483 6.14 14.69 69.21
CA THR A 483 7.27 15.55 69.70
C THR A 483 8.63 15.32 69.02
N GLY A 484 9.23 16.42 68.52
CA GLY A 484 10.65 16.56 68.08
C GLY A 484 10.78 16.73 66.56
N SER A 485 10.97 17.94 66.02
CA SER A 485 12.28 18.60 65.74
C SER A 485 13.21 17.65 64.97
N ASP A 486 13.71 17.92 63.76
CA ASP A 486 14.61 19.01 63.35
C ASP A 486 14.86 18.82 61.82
N VAL A 487 14.84 19.87 60.96
CA VAL A 487 16.01 20.65 60.47
C VAL A 487 16.38 20.34 59.00
N LEU A 488 16.28 21.39 58.17
CA LEU A 488 17.02 21.72 56.92
C LEU A 488 16.72 20.90 55.65
N GLY A 489 16.54 21.49 54.47
CA GLY A 489 16.65 22.90 54.07
C GLY A 489 16.44 23.08 52.56
N ALA A 490 16.20 24.35 52.20
CA ALA A 490 16.50 25.05 50.94
C ALA A 490 16.09 24.40 49.58
N GLY A 491 15.38 25.08 48.67
CA GLY A 491 15.01 26.48 48.66
C GLY A 491 14.18 26.89 47.43
N ASN A 492 13.63 28.10 47.56
CA ASN A 492 13.25 29.11 46.56
C ASN A 492 13.16 28.68 45.08
N SER A 493 12.13 29.03 44.32
CA SER A 493 11.62 30.40 44.13
C SER A 493 10.31 30.31 43.32
N LYS A 494 9.19 30.84 43.80
CA LYS A 494 8.71 32.24 43.73
C LYS A 494 8.22 32.66 42.32
N MET A 495 6.88 32.79 42.25
CA MET A 495 6.09 33.82 41.54
C MET A 495 6.06 33.70 40.00
N ALA A 496 4.99 34.02 39.28
CA ALA A 496 3.79 34.78 39.62
C ALA A 496 2.61 34.31 38.75
N VAL A 497 1.43 34.36 39.36
CA VAL A 497 0.13 34.34 38.69
C VAL A 497 -0.11 35.73 38.11
N GLY A 498 -0.57 35.81 36.87
CA GLY A 498 -1.05 37.03 36.22
C GLY A 498 -2.36 36.75 35.50
N SER A 499 -3.45 37.26 36.07
CA SER A 499 -4.81 37.30 35.51
C SER A 499 -4.97 38.42 34.47
N GLY A 500 -5.89 38.25 33.51
CA GLY A 500 -6.49 39.31 32.67
C GLY A 500 -6.94 38.74 31.32
N HIS A 501 -8.22 38.44 31.08
CA HIS A 501 -9.33 39.32 30.62
C HIS A 501 -9.19 39.91 29.20
N GLY A 502 -10.21 39.64 28.37
CA GLY A 502 -10.61 40.37 27.15
C GLY A 502 -9.70 40.16 25.94
N GLU A 503 -10.12 40.18 24.68
CA GLU A 503 -11.40 40.54 24.06
C GLU A 503 -11.35 40.11 22.59
N ALA A 504 -12.49 40.16 21.90
CA ALA A 504 -12.70 39.79 20.51
C ALA A 504 -11.85 40.60 19.50
N GLY A 505 -11.57 40.02 18.33
CA GLY A 505 -10.83 40.72 17.28
C GLY A 505 -10.73 39.97 15.94
N GLN A 506 -11.87 39.86 15.28
CA GLN A 506 -12.10 39.94 13.83
C GLN A 506 -11.09 39.33 12.85
N SER A 507 -11.62 38.36 12.11
CA SER A 507 -11.20 37.98 10.76
C SER A 507 -11.22 39.19 9.82
N GLN A 508 -10.15 39.40 9.05
CA GLN A 508 -10.19 40.21 7.83
C GLN A 508 -9.66 39.40 6.64
N THR A 509 -10.58 39.17 5.73
CA THR A 509 -10.39 38.91 4.30
C THR A 509 -10.03 40.23 3.60
N MET A 510 -9.01 40.23 2.74
CA MET A 510 -8.85 41.16 1.62
C MET A 510 -8.09 40.37 0.54
N THR A 511 -8.72 39.88 -0.53
CA THR A 511 -9.09 40.56 -1.79
C THR A 511 -7.91 41.24 -2.49
N GLY A 512 -7.76 40.93 -3.78
CA GLY A 512 -6.60 41.23 -4.60
C GLY A 512 -6.62 42.58 -5.30
N SER A 513 -5.53 42.81 -6.04
CA SER A 513 -5.45 43.57 -7.30
C SER A 513 -4.04 43.31 -7.86
N GLU A 514 -3.94 42.64 -9.02
CA GLU A 514 -3.80 43.25 -10.35
C GLU A 514 -2.46 43.94 -10.58
N ILE A 515 -1.58 43.28 -11.35
CA ILE A 515 -0.70 43.93 -12.31
C ILE A 515 -0.75 43.11 -13.63
N ARG A 516 -1.46 43.67 -14.62
CA ARG A 516 -1.28 43.46 -16.08
C ARG A 516 0.18 43.71 -16.44
N GLY A 517 0.85 43.03 -17.37
CA GLY A 517 0.48 42.77 -18.77
C GLY A 517 1.73 43.10 -19.63
N ASP A 518 1.77 42.53 -20.84
CA ASP A 518 2.82 42.58 -21.88
C ASP A 518 4.03 41.65 -21.67
N GLY A 519 4.42 40.78 -22.58
CA GLY A 519 4.11 40.64 -24.00
C GLY A 519 5.41 40.39 -24.79
N ARG A 520 5.37 39.40 -25.69
CA ARG A 520 6.31 39.09 -26.81
C ARG A 520 7.49 38.12 -26.59
N GLU A 521 7.24 36.91 -27.08
CA GLU A 521 7.96 36.25 -28.20
C GLU A 521 9.45 36.58 -28.43
N ASN A 522 10.32 35.56 -28.37
CA ASN A 522 11.00 35.13 -29.60
C ASN A 522 11.64 33.72 -29.52
N MET A 523 11.57 33.04 -30.66
CA MET A 523 12.13 31.72 -30.98
C MET A 523 13.66 31.75 -31.21
N LYS A 524 14.22 30.52 -31.42
CA LYS A 524 15.50 30.15 -32.07
C LYS A 524 16.76 30.24 -31.18
N THR A 525 17.73 29.34 -31.20
CA THR A 525 18.18 28.17 -32.02
C THR A 525 19.18 27.40 -31.12
N GLY A 526 19.27 26.07 -31.05
CA GLY A 526 19.87 25.17 -32.05
C GLY A 526 21.30 24.70 -31.66
N SER A 527 21.49 23.36 -31.57
CA SER A 527 22.69 22.53 -31.89
C SER A 527 24.01 22.70 -31.09
N ASP A 528 24.89 21.71 -30.87
CA ASP A 528 24.97 20.25 -31.15
C ASP A 528 26.23 19.63 -30.48
N VAL A 529 26.36 18.29 -30.59
CA VAL A 529 27.59 17.43 -30.60
C VAL A 529 28.09 16.84 -29.26
N ALA A 530 28.51 15.56 -29.10
CA ALA A 530 28.32 14.26 -29.78
C ALA A 530 28.99 13.11 -28.96
N THR A 531 28.48 11.88 -29.14
CA THR A 531 29.10 10.51 -29.13
C THR A 531 30.39 10.16 -28.38
N SER A 532 30.36 9.04 -27.63
CA SER A 532 30.93 7.73 -28.04
C SER A 532 30.69 6.63 -26.98
N GLY A 533 30.56 5.37 -27.41
CA GLY A 533 30.54 4.20 -26.52
C GLY A 533 30.04 2.92 -27.20
N ASN A 534 30.96 2.24 -27.88
CA ASN A 534 30.78 0.97 -28.60
C ASN A 534 30.72 -0.21 -27.62
N GLY A 535 29.82 -1.18 -27.82
CA GLY A 535 29.71 -2.38 -26.98
C GLY A 535 29.16 -3.56 -27.77
N HIS A 536 30.08 -4.33 -28.34
CA HIS A 536 29.89 -5.63 -28.97
C HIS A 536 30.02 -6.70 -27.89
N ILE A 537 29.09 -7.66 -27.77
CA ILE A 537 29.29 -8.98 -27.14
C ILE A 537 28.26 -9.98 -27.70
N ASP A 538 28.75 -11.20 -27.78
CA ASP A 538 28.36 -12.35 -28.57
C ASP A 538 27.03 -13.04 -28.27
N ARG A 539 26.69 -13.81 -29.30
CA ARG A 539 25.57 -14.73 -29.46
C ARG A 539 26.05 -16.13 -29.07
N GLU A 540 25.58 -16.69 -27.95
CA GLU A 540 25.74 -18.12 -27.69
C GLU A 540 24.42 -18.84 -27.41
N LYS A 541 24.33 -20.02 -28.01
CA LYS A 541 23.25 -20.99 -28.01
C LYS A 541 23.29 -21.85 -26.73
N LYS A 542 22.11 -22.22 -26.22
CA LYS A 542 21.77 -23.48 -25.50
C LYS A 542 20.23 -23.53 -25.51
N LYS A 543 19.47 -24.54 -25.96
CA LYS A 543 19.63 -26.00 -26.07
C LYS A 543 20.09 -26.65 -24.76
N LYS A 544 19.17 -26.70 -23.79
CA LYS A 544 18.56 -27.94 -23.30
C LYS A 544 17.24 -27.61 -22.61
#